data_AF-A0A091WUQ2-F1
#
_entry.id   AF-A0A091WUQ2-F1
#
_cell.length_a   1.000
_cell.length_b   1.000
_cell.length_c   1.000
_cell.angle_alpha   90.00
_cell.angle_beta   90.00
_cell.angle_gamma   90.00
#
_symmetry.space_group_name_H-M   'P 1'
#
loop_
_entity.id
_entity.type
_entity.pdbx_description
1 polymer ?
#
loop_
_entity_poly.entity_id
_entity_poly.type
_entity_poly.pdbx_seq_one_letter_code
_entity_poly.pdbx_strand_id
1 'polypeptide(L)' 'VTISDNRNLTDSKNVPKYLLQALSPQNVSVGEWNGADSINCSSIYTATLDATQKAANWTSPDSNISSVEIR' A
#
# COMPACT_ATOMS: atom_id res chain seq x y z
N VAL A 1 3.37 -9.74 3.62
CA VAL A 1 2.01 -9.43 4.14
C VAL A 1 1.11 -9.20 2.94
N THR A 2 -0.09 -9.79 2.93
CA THR A 2 -1.07 -9.58 1.86
C THR A 2 -2.20 -8.70 2.39
N ILE A 3 -2.47 -7.60 1.69
CA ILE A 3 -3.52 -6.65 2.01
C ILE A 3 -4.62 -6.90 1.00
N SER A 4 -5.82 -7.23 1.46
CA SER A 4 -6.95 -7.55 0.59
C SER A 4 -8.20 -6.75 0.94
N ASP A 5 -8.90 -6.27 -0.08
CA ASP A 5 -10.20 -5.64 0.05
C ASP A 5 -11.31 -6.61 -0.35
N ASN A 6 -12.21 -6.89 0.59
CA ASN A 6 -13.37 -7.76 0.38
C ASN A 6 -14.65 -6.99 0.04
N ARG A 7 -14.59 -5.65 -0.04
CA ARG A 7 -15.75 -4.82 -0.39
C ARG A 7 -16.19 -5.13 -1.81
N ASN A 8 -17.50 -5.02 -2.04
CA ASN A 8 -18.08 -5.16 -3.36
C ASN A 8 -17.88 -3.83 -4.12
N LEU A 9 -16.82 -3.77 -4.92
CA LEU A 9 -16.33 -2.54 -5.55
C LEU A 9 -17.32 -1.90 -6.53
N THR A 10 -18.39 -2.60 -6.90
CA THR A 10 -19.52 -2.07 -7.69
C THR A 10 -20.30 -0.96 -6.97
N ASP A 11 -20.27 -0.90 -5.63
CA ASP A 11 -20.91 0.16 -4.83
C ASP A 11 -19.98 1.35 -4.55
N SER A 12 -18.68 1.20 -4.81
CA SER A 12 -17.74 2.31 -4.68
C SER A 12 -17.97 3.24 -5.87
N LYS A 13 -18.68 4.35 -5.65
CA LYS A 13 -18.92 5.39 -6.65
C LYS A 13 -17.61 5.79 -7.33
N ASN A 14 -17.31 5.21 -8.50
CA ASN A 14 -16.24 5.59 -9.41
C ASN A 14 -14.85 5.80 -8.77
N VAL A 15 -14.46 5.08 -7.72
CA VAL A 15 -13.07 5.17 -7.22
C VAL A 15 -12.19 4.39 -8.20
N PRO A 16 -11.28 5.03 -8.94
CA PRO A 16 -10.49 4.32 -9.95
C PRO A 16 -9.30 3.59 -9.32
N LYS A 17 -8.77 4.11 -8.20
CA LYS A 17 -7.52 3.65 -7.57
C LYS A 17 -7.55 3.86 -6.06
N TYR A 18 -6.85 3.00 -5.34
CA TYR A 18 -6.51 3.11 -3.93
C TYR A 18 -5.02 3.43 -3.79
N LEU A 19 -4.70 4.10 -2.70
CA LEU A 19 -3.33 4.43 -2.33
C LEU A 19 -2.98 3.64 -1.07
N LEU A 20 -1.80 3.02 -1.06
CA LEU A 20 -1.30 2.22 0.05
C LEU A 20 0.09 2.69 0.44
N GLN A 21 0.29 2.90 1.74
CA GLN A 21 1.56 3.29 2.33
C GLN A 21 2.00 2.26 3.37
N ALA A 22 3.31 2.09 3.50
CA ALA A 22 3.93 1.29 4.53
C ALA A 22 4.99 2.12 5.22
N LEU A 23 4.77 2.47 6.49
CA LEU A 23 5.56 3.47 7.20
C LEU A 23 6.18 2.92 8.47
N SER A 24 7.43 3.31 8.73
CA SER A 24 8.05 3.12 10.04
C SER A 24 7.52 4.13 11.06
N PRO A 25 7.82 3.97 12.37
CA PRO A 25 7.50 4.97 13.39
C PRO A 25 8.10 6.37 13.13
N GLN A 26 9.10 6.47 12.26
CA GLN A 26 9.71 7.74 11.84
C GLN A 26 9.01 8.36 10.62
N ASN A 27 7.88 7.80 10.17
CA ASN A 27 7.15 8.20 8.97
C ASN A 27 7.97 8.10 7.68
N VAL A 28 8.86 7.10 7.60
CA VAL A 28 9.63 6.79 6.39
C VAL A 28 9.02 5.57 5.72
N SER A 29 8.92 5.61 4.39
CA SER A 29 8.50 4.44 3.60
C SER A 29 9.45 3.27 3.81
N VAL A 30 8.88 2.09 4.07
CA VAL A 30 9.64 0.87 4.35
C VAL A 30 9.07 -0.34 3.63
N GLY A 31 9.96 -1.26 3.28
CA GLY A 31 9.62 -2.46 2.53
C GLY A 31 9.21 -2.15 1.09
N GLU A 32 8.66 -3.16 0.42
CA GLU A 32 8.37 -3.11 -1.01
C GLU A 32 6.97 -3.63 -1.31
N TRP A 33 6.23 -2.87 -2.13
CA TRP A 33 4.94 -3.31 -2.67
C TRP A 33 5.16 -4.03 -4.00
N ASN A 34 4.61 -5.24 -4.10
CA ASN A 34 4.69 -6.08 -5.28
C ASN A 34 3.37 -6.03 -6.06
N GLY A 35 3.45 -5.79 -7.37
CA GLY A 35 2.30 -5.79 -8.27
C GLY A 35 1.45 -4.51 -8.25
N ALA A 36 2.01 -3.41 -7.71
CA ALA A 36 1.38 -2.09 -7.70
C ALA A 36 2.39 -1.04 -8.18
N ASP A 37 1.91 -0.05 -8.94
CA ASP A 37 2.75 1.07 -9.37
C ASP A 37 3.03 1.99 -8.18
N SER A 38 4.26 2.49 -8.04
CA SER A 38 4.61 3.42 -6.96
C SER A 38 4.60 4.86 -7.45
N ILE A 39 3.96 5.75 -6.70
CA ILE A 39 4.09 7.20 -6.85
C ILE A 39 4.81 7.79 -5.64
N ASN A 40 5.45 8.94 -5.84
CA ASN A 40 6.05 9.72 -4.77
C ASN A 40 5.03 10.77 -4.28
N CYS A 41 4.62 10.66 -3.02
CA CYS A 41 3.75 11.63 -2.35
C CYS A 41 4.55 12.33 -1.25
N SER A 42 5.24 13.42 -1.60
CA SER A 42 6.05 14.21 -0.65
C SER A 42 7.10 13.39 0.09
N SER A 43 7.91 12.64 -0.67
CA SER A 43 8.96 11.74 -0.19
C SER A 43 8.46 10.45 0.47
N ILE A 44 7.15 10.19 0.44
CA ILE A 44 6.56 8.91 0.83
C ILE A 44 6.23 8.11 -0.43
N TYR A 45 6.89 6.97 -0.59
CA TYR A 45 6.53 5.97 -1.59
C TYR A 45 5.15 5.41 -1.26
N THR A 46 4.26 5.54 -2.23
CA THR A 46 2.86 5.14 -2.12
C THR A 46 2.54 4.20 -3.27
N ALA A 47 2.10 2.99 -2.95
CA ALA A 47 1.60 2.06 -3.94
C ALA A 47 0.22 2.48 -4.41
N THR A 48 0.01 2.39 -5.72
CA THR A 48 -1.24 2.73 -6.38
C THR A 48 -1.85 1.43 -6.88
N LEU A 49 -3.00 1.09 -6.32
CA LEU A 49 -3.71 -0.15 -6.63
C LEU A 49 -4.97 0.22 -7.41
N ASP A 50 -5.16 -0.31 -8.61
CA ASP A 50 -6.41 -0.09 -9.34
C ASP A 50 -7.57 -0.69 -8.54
N ALA A 51 -8.74 -0.05 -8.57
CA ALA A 51 -9.87 -0.51 -7.78
C ALA A 51 -10.30 -1.94 -8.14
N THR A 52 -10.02 -2.42 -9.35
CA THR A 52 -10.26 -3.81 -9.77
C THR A 52 -9.29 -4.80 -9.11
N GLN A 53 -8.11 -4.35 -8.68
CA GLN A 53 -7.13 -5.16 -7.98
C GLN A 53 -7.54 -5.25 -6.50
N LYS A 54 -8.03 -6.42 -6.10
CA LYS A 54 -8.52 -6.67 -4.74
C LYS A 54 -7.42 -6.92 -3.71
N ALA A 55 -6.17 -7.06 -4.14
CA ALA A 55 -5.08 -7.39 -3.22
C ALA A 55 -3.75 -6.79 -3.67
N ALA A 56 -2.92 -6.47 -2.68
CA ALA A 56 -1.53 -6.08 -2.84
C ALA A 56 -0.64 -6.88 -1.88
N ASN A 57 0.58 -7.17 -2.31
CA ASN A 57 1.55 -7.87 -1.49
C ASN A 57 2.64 -6.88 -1.06
N TRP A 58 2.93 -6.85 0.24
CA TRP A 58 4.02 -6.06 0.81
C TRP A 58 5.07 -6.98 1.42
N THR A 59 6.34 -6.71 1.12
CA THR A 59 7.49 -7.44 1.67
C THR A 59 8.20 -6.55 2.68
N SER A 60 8.47 -7.09 3.86
CA SER A 60 9.21 -6.39 4.90
C SER A 60 10.66 -6.13 4.48
N PRO A 61 11.25 -4.99 4.86
CA PRO A 61 12.65 -4.72 4.57
C PRO A 61 13.58 -5.58 5.45
N ASP A 62 14.81 -5.80 4.99
CA ASP A 62 15.90 -6.45 5.74
C ASP A 62 16.51 -5.54 6.83
N SER A 63 15.69 -4.69 7.46
CA SER A 63 16.11 -3.73 8.49
C SER A 63 15.45 -4.04 9.84
N ASN A 64 16.15 -3.76 10.94
CA ASN A 64 15.62 -3.92 12.30
C ASN A 64 14.62 -2.81 12.67
N ILE A 65 13.45 -2.80 12.03
CA ILE A 65 12.33 -1.94 12.39
C ILE A 65 11.39 -2.67 13.35
N SER A 66 10.97 -1.98 14.41
CA SER A 66 10.13 -2.58 15.46
C SER A 66 8.69 -2.82 15.02
N SER A 67 8.19 -2.02 14.08
CA SER A 67 6.81 -2.05 13.61
C SER A 67 6.68 -1.32 12.28
N VAL A 68 5.59 -1.63 11.56
CA VAL A 68 5.17 -0.95 10.33
C VAL A 68 3.69 -0.65 10.40
N GLU A 69 3.31 0.57 10.05
CA GLU A 69 1.93 0.99 9.83
C GLU A 69 1.59 0.83 8.34
N ILE A 70 0.51 0.11 8.05
CA ILE A 70 -0.07 0.02 6.70
C ILE A 70 -1.36 0.85 6.69
N ARG A 71 -1.47 1.78 5.74
CA ARG A 71 -2.63 2.66 5.59
C ARG A 71 -2.96 2.97 4.13
#